data_AF-A0A1Y5DBZ4-F1
#
_entry.id   AF-A0A1Y5DBZ4-F1
#
_cell.length_a   1.000
_cell.length_b   1.000
_cell.length_c   1.000
_cell.angle_alpha   90.00
_cell.angle_beta   90.00
_cell.angle_gamma   90.00
#
_symmetry.space_group_name_H-M   'P 1'
#
loop_
_entity.id
_entity.type
_entity.pdbx_description
1 polymer ?
#
loop_
_entity_poly.entity_id
_entity_poly.type
_entity_poly.pdbx_seq_one_letter_code
_entity_poly.pdbx_strand_id
1 'polypeptide(L)' 'MPLAVKRLTNNTWPVTVVLDDSMAMMPSLKMSNFEKIIITARISKSGVGNTKPGDIQGDSGVIEVSAKKTQVLIDEIIK' A
#
# COMPACT_ATOMS: atom_id res chain seq x y z
N MET A 1 -7.25 4.42 8.43
CA MET A 1 -6.86 3.01 8.64
C MET A 1 -6.81 2.33 7.26
N PRO A 2 -5.80 1.51 6.96
CA PRO A 2 -5.70 0.84 5.66
C PRO A 2 -6.69 -0.32 5.54
N LEU A 3 -7.18 -0.59 4.32
CA LEU A 3 -8.08 -1.71 4.03
C LEU A 3 -7.35 -3.06 3.95
N ALA A 4 -6.12 -3.03 3.44
CA ALA A 4 -5.23 -4.18 3.32
C ALA A 4 -3.78 -3.71 3.50
N VAL A 5 -2.94 -4.52 4.14
CA VAL A 5 -1.52 -4.22 4.34
C VAL A 5 -0.68 -5.46 4.09
N LYS A 6 0.30 -5.34 3.21
CA LYS A 6 1.36 -6.33 3.03
C LYS A 6 2.68 -5.72 3.47
N ARG A 7 3.34 -6.39 4.43
CA ARG A 7 4.71 -6.05 4.85
C ARG A 7 5.70 -6.98 4.17
N LEU A 8 6.81 -6.41 3.71
CA LEU A 8 7.90 -7.11 3.04
C LEU A 8 9.24 -6.74 3.71
N THR A 9 10.19 -7.67 3.69
CA THR A 9 11.54 -7.51 4.26
C THR A 9 12.56 -8.10 3.29
N ASN A 10 13.65 -7.37 3.01
CA ASN A 10 14.74 -7.80 2.12
C ASN A 10 14.31 -8.24 0.73
N ASN A 11 13.65 -7.34 -0.01
CA ASN A 11 13.19 -7.62 -1.37
C ASN A 11 14.12 -7.00 -2.43
N THR A 12 14.29 -7.70 -3.54
CA THR A 12 14.89 -7.17 -4.77
C THR A 12 13.87 -6.32 -5.52
N TRP A 13 14.29 -5.15 -5.98
CA TRP A 13 13.46 -4.23 -6.74
C TRP A 13 13.59 -4.48 -8.25
N PRO A 14 12.52 -4.31 -9.05
CA PRO A 14 11.16 -3.90 -8.67
C PRO A 14 10.34 -5.02 -7.99
N VAL A 15 9.48 -4.64 -7.04
CA VAL A 15 8.64 -5.58 -6.27
C VAL A 15 7.23 -5.64 -6.85
N THR A 16 6.69 -6.86 -6.98
CA THR A 16 5.26 -7.06 -7.28
C THR A 16 4.55 -7.59 -6.03
N VAL A 17 3.42 -6.98 -5.70
CA VAL A 17 2.54 -7.42 -4.61
C VAL A 17 1.14 -7.64 -5.14
N VAL A 18 0.44 -8.60 -4.52
CA VAL A 18 -0.99 -8.81 -4.72
C VAL A 18 -1.69 -8.38 -3.44
N LEU A 19 -2.71 -7.55 -3.59
CA LEU A 19 -3.60 -7.14 -2.52
C LEU A 19 -4.97 -7.75 -2.79
N ASP A 20 -5.59 -8.34 -1.78
CA ASP A 20 -6.89 -8.99 -1.90
C ASP A 20 -7.70 -8.84 -0.59
N ASP A 21 -8.98 -9.20 -0.65
CA ASP A 21 -9.91 -9.07 0.47
C ASP A 21 -9.59 -9.97 1.67
N SER A 22 -8.74 -11.00 1.52
CA SER A 22 -8.32 -11.85 2.65
C SER A 22 -7.42 -11.09 3.62
N MET A 23 -6.86 -9.96 3.19
CA MET A 23 -6.02 -9.08 4.02
C MET A 23 -6.85 -8.10 4.87
N ALA A 24 -8.17 -8.05 4.69
CA ALA A 24 -9.03 -7.20 5.48
C ALA A 24 -9.19 -7.75 6.91
N MET A 25 -8.87 -6.93 7.92
CA MET A 25 -9.00 -7.32 9.33
C MET A 25 -10.47 -7.43 9.78
N MET A 26 -11.38 -6.77 9.08
CA MET A 26 -12.82 -6.80 9.35
C MET A 26 -13.57 -7.14 8.06
N PRO A 27 -14.54 -8.07 8.08
CA PRO A 27 -15.30 -8.45 6.88
C PRO A 27 -16.07 -7.30 6.22
N SER A 28 -16.42 -6.27 6.99
CA SER A 28 -17.09 -5.06 6.49
C SER A 28 -16.14 -4.08 5.78
N LEU A 29 -14.83 -4.21 5.98
CA LEU A 29 -13.79 -3.32 5.43
C LEU A 29 -12.97 -3.99 4.32
N LYS A 30 -13.61 -4.84 3.51
CA LYS A 30 -13.00 -5.44 2.32
C LYS A 30 -12.74 -4.39 1.25
N MET A 31 -11.69 -4.58 0.47
CA MET A 31 -11.33 -3.68 -0.62
C MET A 31 -12.45 -3.64 -1.67
N SER A 32 -13.05 -4.79 -1.97
CA SER A 32 -14.17 -4.92 -2.92
C SER A 32 -15.44 -4.15 -2.56
N ASN A 33 -15.60 -3.70 -1.31
CA ASN A 33 -16.73 -2.89 -0.89
C ASN A 33 -16.61 -1.42 -1.30
N PHE A 34 -15.48 -1.00 -1.86
CA PHE A 34 -15.20 0.39 -2.25
C PHE A 34 -14.99 0.47 -3.76
N GLU A 35 -15.58 1.46 -4.41
CA GLU A 35 -15.38 1.69 -5.86
C GLU A 35 -13.97 2.17 -6.17
N LYS A 36 -13.46 3.08 -5.33
CA LYS A 36 -12.19 3.77 -5.51
C LYS A 36 -11.27 3.58 -4.32
N ILE A 37 -10.00 3.37 -4.61
CA ILE A 37 -8.96 3.14 -3.61
C ILE A 37 -7.70 3.94 -3.96
N ILE A 38 -6.83 4.11 -2.96
CA ILE A 38 -5.47 4.64 -3.13
C ILE A 38 -4.53 3.59 -2.57
N ILE A 39 -3.54 3.18 -3.36
CA ILE A 39 -2.48 2.28 -2.90
C ILE A 39 -1.28 3.12 -2.51
N THR A 40 -0.93 3.07 -1.23
CA THR A 40 0.25 3.73 -0.69
C THR A 40 1.34 2.69 -0.42
N ALA A 41 2.54 2.93 -0.94
CA ALA A 41 3.72 2.14 -0.65
C ALA A 41 4.71 2.95 0.18
N ARG A 42 5.31 2.34 1.20
CA ARG A 42 6.27 2.99 2.08
C ARG A 42 7.47 2.10 2.39
N ILE A 43 8.66 2.69 2.32
CA ILE A 43 9.92 2.13 2.81
C ILE A 43 10.23 2.79 4.15
N SER A 44 10.05 2.04 5.24
CA SER A 44 10.43 2.52 6.58
C SER A 44 11.70 1.85 7.09
N LYS A 45 12.66 2.65 7.54
CA LYS A 45 13.88 2.14 8.21
C LYS A 45 13.57 1.50 9.57
N SER A 46 12.49 1.95 10.22
CA SER A 46 12.11 1.46 11.55
C SER A 46 11.24 0.19 11.51
N GLY A 47 10.74 -0.19 10.33
CA GLY A 47 9.85 -1.34 10.16
C GLY A 47 8.46 -1.16 10.79
N VAL A 48 8.09 0.05 11.21
CA VAL A 48 6.75 0.34 11.74
C VAL A 48 5.87 0.85 10.58
N GLY A 49 4.61 0.41 10.53
CA GLY A 49 3.67 0.84 9.47
C GLY A 49 3.19 2.29 9.61
N ASN A 50 3.45 2.93 10.75
CA ASN A 50 3.13 4.33 10.99
C ASN A 50 4.14 5.25 10.31
N THR A 51 3.67 6.42 9.88
CA THR A 51 4.52 7.41 9.21
C THR A 51 5.59 7.92 10.16
N LYS A 52 6.85 7.90 9.74
CA LYS A 52 7.95 8.55 10.46
C LYS A 52 8.75 9.47 9.54
N PRO A 53 9.30 10.57 10.08
CA PRO A 53 10.27 11.39 9.38
C PRO A 53 11.43 10.54 8.84
N GLY A 54 11.77 10.74 7.56
CA GLY A 54 12.83 10.01 6.86
C GLY A 54 12.40 8.69 6.22
N ASP A 55 11.15 8.27 6.37
CA ASP A 55 10.56 7.23 5.51
C ASP A 55 10.37 7.77 4.08
N ILE A 56 10.41 6.87 3.09
CA ILE A 56 10.11 7.23 1.70
C ILE A 56 8.78 6.59 1.31
N GLN A 57 7.91 7.37 0.67
CA GLN A 57 6.55 6.99 0.30
C GLN A 57 6.27 7.30 -1.17
N GLY A 58 5.28 6.60 -1.73
CA GLY A 58 4.57 7.03 -2.92
C GLY A 58 3.17 6.44 -2.94
N ASP A 59 2.35 6.92 -3.86
CA ASP A 59 0.98 6.46 -4.04
C ASP A 59 0.58 6.31 -5.50
N SER A 60 -0.45 5.49 -5.74
CA SER A 60 -0.99 5.25 -7.08
C SER A 60 -1.88 6.37 -7.61
N GLY A 61 -2.17 7.40 -6.81
CA GLY A 61 -3.38 8.19 -6.95
C GLY A 61 -4.64 7.37 -6.71
N VAL A 62 -5.79 7.99 -6.98
CA VAL A 62 -7.10 7.33 -6.92
C VAL A 62 -7.25 6.41 -8.14
N ILE A 63 -7.52 5.14 -7.88
CA ILE A 63 -7.80 4.13 -8.90
C ILE A 63 -9.12 3.41 -8.62
N GLU A 64 -9.74 2.88 -9.67
CA GLU A 64 -10.88 1.96 -9.54
C GLU A 64 -10.41 0.63 -8.93
N VAL A 65 -11.18 0.06 -8.00
CA VAL A 65 -10.85 -1.22 -7.36
C VAL A 65 -10.78 -2.38 -8.37
N SER A 66 -11.47 -2.25 -9.50
CA SER A 66 -11.48 -3.24 -10.58
C SER A 66 -10.19 -3.24 -11.40
N ALA A 67 -9.27 -2.30 -11.17
CA ALA A 67 -7.97 -2.24 -11.83
C ALA A 67 -7.13 -3.49 -11.51
N LYS A 68 -6.80 -4.28 -12.53
CA LYS A 68 -6.04 -5.54 -12.37
C LYS A 68 -4.58 -5.33 -11.97
N LYS A 69 -4.01 -4.18 -12.32
CA LYS A 69 -2.60 -3.86 -12.07
C LYS A 69 -2.43 -2.35 -12.04
N THR A 70 -1.63 -1.87 -11.09
CA THR A 70 -1.14 -0.49 -11.05
C THR A 70 0.34 -0.47 -10.71
N GLN A 71 0.98 0.67 -10.90
CA GLN A 71 2.35 0.94 -10.49
C GLN A 71 2.37 2.06 -9.46
N VAL A 72 3.26 1.94 -8.48
CA VAL A 72 3.50 2.98 -7.48
C VAL A 72 4.99 3.29 -7.52
N LEU A 73 5.31 4.53 -7.87
CA LEU A 73 6.66 5.07 -7.74
C LEU A 73 6.82 5.58 -6.31
N ILE A 74 7.93 5.23 -5.66
CA ILE A 74 8.24 5.68 -4.30
C ILE A 74 9.32 6.75 -4.40
N ASP A 75 8.94 8.02 -4.27
CA ASP A 75 9.80 9.18 -4.56
C ASP A 75 9.67 10.34 -3.56
N GLU A 76 8.75 10.26 -2.59
CA GLU A 76 8.55 11.31 -1.59
C GLU A 76 9.23 10.96 -0.27
N ILE A 77 10.10 11.84 0.24
CA ILE A 77 10.65 11.73 1.60
C ILE A 77 9.70 12.41 2.57
N ILE A 78 9.20 11.65 3.54
CA ILE A 78 8.39 12.17 4.63
C ILE A 78 9.26 13.05 5.55
N LYS A 79 8.81 14.29 5.76
CA LYS A 79 9.46 15.26 6.66
C LYS A 79 8.96 15.17 8.09
#